data_AF-A0A450XAY1-F1
#
_entry.id   AF-A0A450XAY1-F1
#
_cell.length_a   1.000
_cell.length_b   1.000
_cell.length_c   1.000
_cell.angle_alpha   90.00
_cell.angle_beta   90.00
_cell.angle_gamma   90.00
#
_symmetry.space_group_name_H-M   'P 1'
#
loop_
_entity.id
_entity.type
_entity.pdbx_description
1 polymer ?
#
loop_
_entity_poly.entity_id
_entity_poly.type
_entity_poly.pdbx_seq_one_letter_code
_entity_poly.pdbx_strand_id
1 'polypeptide(L)'
;MSDNVGKMKFMRFCSSGTACSAFLVLIVSIIIVHFIYIGYVRPEADQLLEIAKQAGQSAPRDLVVILKDIEQEICFILLLWGGYLIGSKSLSILNNKHVFDVDLIREASENRGDILQNPERIIKKLEEDLLQNHQIRAPLIRILHAVLQRYAAMKDVDSFNVQDLSDAIESGIETLDRRQEAENSMIRYLIWAIPSIGFLGTVRGIGQALSLADEALAGNIAGMTDSLGVAFNSTLVALLISIVLMFFFHQLQRLQDGQVLDTRTYFDKYLIAPVAEQLSAKQREQKS
;
A
#
# COMPACT_ATOMS: atom_id res chain seq x y z
N MET A 1 -37.50 8.42 -8.38
CA MET A 1 -36.61 9.58 -8.13
C MET A 1 -36.03 9.64 -6.71
N SER A 2 -36.45 8.77 -5.77
CA SER A 2 -35.94 8.75 -4.39
C SER A 2 -34.79 7.76 -4.12
N ASP A 3 -34.60 6.72 -4.95
CA ASP A 3 -33.58 5.67 -4.71
C ASP A 3 -32.16 5.99 -5.20
N ASN A 4 -32.00 7.00 -6.06
CA ASN A 4 -30.68 7.37 -6.59
C ASN A 4 -29.90 8.33 -5.69
N VAL A 5 -30.58 9.01 -4.76
CA VAL A 5 -29.94 9.94 -3.82
C VAL A 5 -29.25 9.18 -2.66
N GLY A 6 -29.80 8.01 -2.28
CA GLY A 6 -29.21 7.13 -1.26
C GLY A 6 -27.89 6.47 -1.70
N LYS A 7 -27.81 6.01 -2.96
CA LYS A 7 -26.59 5.43 -3.55
C LYS A 7 -25.49 6.48 -3.79
N MET A 8 -25.86 7.70 -4.18
CA MET A 8 -24.91 8.81 -4.35
C MET A 8 -24.22 9.23 -3.04
N LYS A 9 -24.94 9.16 -1.91
CA LYS A 9 -24.39 9.51 -0.59
C LYS A 9 -23.46 8.41 -0.04
N PHE A 10 -23.70 7.15 -0.39
CA PHE A 10 -22.85 6.02 -0.04
C PHE A 10 -21.50 6.03 -0.80
N MET A 11 -21.47 6.62 -2.00
CA MET A 11 -20.30 6.56 -2.88
C MET A 11 -19.39 7.79 -2.83
N ARG A 12 -19.90 8.94 -2.39
CA ARG A 12 -19.06 10.08 -1.94
C ARG A 12 -18.17 9.74 -0.74
N PHE A 13 -18.45 8.63 -0.06
CA PHE A 13 -17.63 8.11 1.03
C PHE A 13 -16.32 7.48 0.54
N CYS A 14 -16.13 7.24 -0.75
CA CYS A 14 -15.16 6.25 -1.21
C CYS A 14 -13.72 6.78 -1.43
N SER A 15 -13.45 8.08 -1.19
CA SER A 15 -12.09 8.59 -0.89
C SER A 15 -11.79 8.59 0.62
N SER A 16 -12.83 8.56 1.46
CA SER A 16 -12.77 8.21 2.90
C SER A 16 -12.86 6.69 3.13
N GLY A 17 -13.20 5.92 2.08
CA GLY A 17 -13.61 4.53 2.16
C GLY A 17 -12.45 3.55 2.23
N THR A 18 -11.28 3.89 1.68
CA THR A 18 -10.07 3.06 1.83
C THR A 18 -9.54 3.13 3.26
N ALA A 19 -9.51 4.31 3.87
CA ALA A 19 -9.13 4.48 5.26
C ALA A 19 -10.14 3.82 6.22
N CYS A 20 -11.45 4.02 5.99
CA CYS A 20 -12.50 3.36 6.76
C CYS A 20 -12.47 1.83 6.61
N SER A 21 -12.24 1.34 5.39
CA SER A 21 -12.07 -0.09 5.12
C SER A 21 -10.81 -0.65 5.77
N ALA A 22 -9.69 0.06 5.71
CA ALA A 22 -8.46 -0.34 6.38
C ALA A 22 -8.62 -0.43 7.90
N PHE A 23 -9.35 0.50 8.51
CA PHE A 23 -9.65 0.46 9.94
C PHE A 23 -10.59 -0.69 10.29
N LEU A 24 -11.59 -0.96 9.46
CA LEU A 24 -12.48 -2.11 9.63
C LEU A 24 -11.70 -3.42 9.55
N VAL A 25 -10.78 -3.56 8.58
CA VAL A 25 -9.90 -4.74 8.47
C VAL A 25 -9.00 -4.88 9.69
N LEU A 26 -8.50 -3.78 10.27
CA LEU A 26 -7.75 -3.85 11.52
C LEU A 26 -8.61 -4.40 12.66
N ILE A 27 -9.83 -3.91 12.85
CA ILE A 27 -10.76 -4.42 13.87
C ILE A 27 -11.04 -5.91 13.65
N VAL A 28 -11.33 -6.30 12.42
CA VAL A 28 -11.58 -7.70 12.07
C VAL A 28 -10.34 -8.56 12.33
N SER A 29 -9.14 -8.05 12.02
CA SER A 29 -7.87 -8.75 12.30
C SER A 29 -7.66 -8.94 13.80
N ILE A 30 -7.94 -7.91 14.62
CA ILE A 30 -7.90 -8.00 16.08
C ILE A 30 -8.84 -9.10 16.57
N ILE A 31 -10.10 -9.07 16.13
CA ILE A 31 -11.10 -10.06 16.55
C ILE A 31 -10.65 -11.47 16.15
N ILE A 32 -10.33 -11.70 14.88
CA ILE A 32 -9.98 -13.04 14.38
C ILE A 32 -8.76 -13.60 15.12
N VAL A 33 -7.68 -12.82 15.22
CA VAL A 33 -6.45 -13.29 15.88
C VAL A 33 -6.71 -13.53 17.37
N HIS A 34 -7.39 -12.61 18.05
CA HIS A 34 -7.68 -12.74 19.48
C HIS A 34 -8.53 -13.98 19.79
N PHE A 35 -9.55 -14.26 18.96
CA PHE A 35 -10.38 -15.46 19.10
C PHE A 35 -9.57 -16.76 18.89
N ILE A 36 -8.65 -16.79 17.91
CA ILE A 36 -7.74 -17.93 17.70
C ILE A 36 -6.81 -18.10 18.91
N TYR A 37 -6.32 -17.01 19.47
CA TYR A 37 -5.41 -17.04 20.61
C TYR A 37 -6.06 -17.59 21.87
N ILE A 38 -7.26 -17.12 22.21
CA ILE A 38 -7.99 -17.59 23.39
C ILE A 38 -8.59 -18.98 23.16
N GLY A 39 -9.06 -19.28 21.95
CA GLY A 39 -9.75 -20.53 21.64
C GLY A 39 -8.81 -21.72 21.43
N TYR A 40 -7.57 -21.49 20.96
CA TYR A 40 -6.66 -22.57 20.59
C TYR A 40 -5.23 -22.35 21.11
N VAL A 41 -4.59 -21.22 20.79
CA VAL A 41 -3.14 -21.07 21.02
C VAL A 41 -2.78 -21.12 22.50
N ARG A 42 -3.42 -20.29 23.34
CA ARG A 42 -3.14 -20.25 24.78
C ARG A 42 -3.52 -21.55 25.51
N PRO A 43 -4.74 -22.10 25.37
CA PRO A 43 -5.12 -23.29 26.12
C PRO A 43 -4.23 -24.50 25.77
N GLU A 44 -3.90 -24.69 24.50
CA GLU A 44 -3.04 -25.79 24.06
C GLU A 44 -1.59 -25.60 24.57
N ALA A 45 -1.05 -24.38 24.50
CA ALA A 45 0.28 -24.07 25.05
C ALA A 45 0.34 -24.31 26.56
N ASP A 46 -0.69 -23.89 27.30
CA ASP A 46 -0.75 -24.05 28.76
C ASP A 46 -0.80 -25.52 29.16
N GLN A 47 -1.56 -26.36 28.42
CA GLN A 47 -1.58 -27.81 28.64
C GLN A 47 -0.21 -28.46 28.44
N LEU A 48 0.48 -28.13 27.34
CA LEU A 48 1.81 -28.67 27.06
C LEU A 48 2.84 -28.24 28.13
N LEU A 49 2.74 -27.00 28.61
CA LEU A 49 3.58 -26.49 29.68
C LEU A 49 3.28 -27.16 31.02
N GLU A 50 2.02 -27.45 31.34
CA GLU A 50 1.64 -28.20 32.53
C GLU A 50 2.17 -29.63 32.51
N ILE A 51 2.05 -30.33 31.37
CA ILE A 51 2.59 -31.69 31.20
C ILE A 51 4.10 -31.71 31.40
N ALA A 52 4.83 -30.76 30.78
CA ALA A 52 6.27 -30.66 30.94
C ALA A 52 6.68 -30.36 32.38
N LYS A 53 5.95 -29.46 33.06
CA LYS A 53 6.18 -29.16 34.49
C LYS A 53 5.95 -30.38 35.37
N GLN A 54 4.89 -31.14 35.14
CA GLN A 54 4.61 -32.37 35.89
C GLN A 54 5.67 -33.46 35.65
N ALA A 55 6.22 -33.53 34.45
CA ALA A 55 7.30 -34.44 34.11
C ALA A 55 8.69 -33.97 34.60
N GLY A 56 8.80 -32.78 35.21
CA GLY A 56 10.08 -32.17 35.58
C GLY A 56 10.97 -31.86 34.36
N GLN A 57 10.35 -31.69 33.19
CA GLN A 57 11.02 -31.40 31.93
C GLN A 57 10.95 -29.91 31.61
N SER A 58 11.91 -29.44 30.80
CA SER A 58 11.90 -28.08 30.26
C SER A 58 10.69 -27.84 29.35
N ALA A 59 10.26 -26.58 29.22
CA ALA A 59 9.19 -26.20 28.31
C ALA A 59 9.41 -26.77 26.89
N PRO A 60 8.39 -27.42 26.30
CA PRO A 60 8.53 -28.01 24.98
C PRO A 60 8.58 -26.90 23.93
N ARG A 61 9.30 -27.16 22.83
CA ARG A 61 9.52 -26.18 21.75
C ARG A 61 8.49 -26.29 20.62
N ASP A 62 7.27 -26.69 20.97
CA ASP A 62 6.17 -26.76 20.03
C ASP A 62 5.77 -25.37 19.54
N LEU A 63 5.30 -25.31 18.29
CA LEU A 63 4.96 -24.05 17.62
C LEU A 63 3.95 -23.24 18.44
N VAL A 64 2.96 -23.90 19.05
CA VAL A 64 1.93 -23.26 19.87
C VAL A 64 2.54 -22.58 21.11
N VAL A 65 3.52 -23.21 21.75
CA VAL A 65 4.23 -22.64 22.92
C VAL A 65 5.06 -21.42 22.52
N ILE A 66 5.68 -21.45 21.33
CA ILE A 66 6.45 -20.32 20.79
C ILE A 66 5.54 -19.11 20.48
N LEU A 67 4.30 -19.36 20.06
CA LEU A 67 3.37 -18.31 19.63
C LEU A 67 2.49 -17.74 20.74
N LYS A 68 2.47 -18.32 21.94
CA LYS A 68 1.45 -18.04 22.97
C LYS A 68 1.41 -16.62 23.54
N ASP A 69 2.54 -15.89 23.52
CA ASP A 69 2.63 -14.61 24.23
C ASP A 69 1.96 -13.45 23.47
N ILE A 70 1.68 -12.36 24.20
CA ILE A 70 0.90 -11.22 23.72
C ILE A 70 1.62 -10.49 22.58
N GLU A 71 2.96 -10.47 22.61
CA GLU A 71 3.76 -9.80 21.59
C GLU A 71 3.55 -10.44 20.21
N GLN A 72 3.48 -11.77 20.16
CA GLN A 72 3.23 -12.57 18.95
C GLN A 72 1.80 -12.31 18.46
N GLU A 73 0.82 -12.25 19.36
CA GLU A 73 -0.57 -11.92 19.02
C GLU A 73 -0.66 -10.57 18.30
N ILE A 74 -0.03 -9.54 18.86
CA ILE A 74 0.03 -8.21 18.24
C ILE A 74 0.74 -8.28 16.89
N CYS A 75 1.86 -8.98 16.78
CA CYS A 75 2.59 -9.11 15.51
C CYS A 75 1.72 -9.76 14.41
N PHE A 76 0.91 -10.77 14.73
CA PHE A 76 -0.01 -11.38 13.75
C PHE A 76 -1.16 -10.46 13.35
N ILE A 77 -1.69 -9.66 14.28
CA ILE A 77 -2.69 -8.63 13.96
C ILE A 77 -2.10 -7.64 12.95
N LEU A 78 -0.88 -7.16 13.20
CA LEU A 78 -0.19 -6.22 12.32
C LEU A 78 0.18 -6.88 10.97
N LEU A 79 0.50 -8.17 10.94
CA LEU A 79 0.74 -8.93 9.72
C LEU A 79 -0.49 -8.94 8.82
N LEU A 80 -1.66 -9.29 9.36
CA LEU A 80 -2.90 -9.34 8.57
C LEU A 80 -3.29 -7.95 8.06
N TRP A 81 -3.18 -6.94 8.92
CA TRP A 81 -3.50 -5.57 8.54
C TRP A 81 -2.52 -5.02 7.48
N GLY A 82 -1.21 -5.17 7.69
CA GLY A 82 -0.19 -4.77 6.74
C GLY A 82 -0.30 -5.52 5.41
N GLY A 83 -0.57 -6.83 5.47
CA GLY A 83 -0.82 -7.66 4.30
C GLY A 83 -2.02 -7.19 3.49
N TYR A 84 -3.11 -6.78 4.13
CA TYR A 84 -4.26 -6.17 3.45
C TYR A 84 -3.90 -4.83 2.78
N LEU A 85 -3.18 -3.95 3.47
CA LEU A 85 -2.75 -2.67 2.91
C LEU A 85 -1.89 -2.86 1.65
N ILE A 86 -0.95 -3.80 1.68
CA ILE A 86 -0.10 -4.13 0.55
C ILE A 86 -0.91 -4.81 -0.57
N GLY A 87 -1.71 -5.80 -0.22
CA GLY A 87 -2.50 -6.60 -1.16
C GLY A 87 -3.51 -5.74 -1.92
N SER A 88 -4.30 -4.94 -1.22
CA SER A 88 -5.31 -4.05 -1.83
C SER A 88 -4.70 -3.08 -2.85
N LYS A 89 -3.52 -2.51 -2.56
CA LYS A 89 -2.77 -1.67 -3.50
C LYS A 89 -2.23 -2.47 -4.68
N SER A 90 -1.64 -3.63 -4.42
CA SER A 90 -1.07 -4.50 -5.47
C SER A 90 -2.14 -4.94 -6.46
N LEU A 91 -3.31 -5.39 -5.98
CA LEU A 91 -4.45 -5.74 -6.83
C LEU A 91 -4.98 -4.53 -7.59
N SER A 92 -5.04 -3.35 -6.96
CA SER A 92 -5.44 -2.12 -7.64
C SER A 92 -4.50 -1.74 -8.78
N ILE A 93 -3.19 -1.96 -8.65
CA ILE A 93 -2.24 -1.68 -9.74
C ILE A 93 -2.40 -2.70 -10.86
N LEU A 94 -2.48 -3.99 -10.53
CA LEU A 94 -2.61 -5.07 -11.50
C LEU A 94 -3.91 -5.00 -12.31
N ASN A 95 -5.04 -4.71 -11.67
CA ASN A 95 -6.33 -4.60 -12.35
C ASN A 95 -6.40 -3.41 -13.31
N ASN A 96 -5.61 -2.36 -13.08
CA ASN A 96 -5.59 -1.16 -13.92
C ASN A 96 -4.60 -1.26 -15.09
N LYS A 97 -3.86 -2.36 -15.24
CA LYS A 97 -2.84 -2.50 -16.28
C LYS A 97 -3.40 -2.43 -17.71
N HIS A 98 -4.63 -2.89 -17.92
CA HIS A 98 -5.30 -2.83 -19.21
C HIS A 98 -5.62 -1.41 -19.71
N VAL A 99 -5.65 -0.41 -18.82
CA VAL A 99 -5.96 0.98 -19.20
C VAL A 99 -4.83 1.61 -20.03
N PHE A 100 -3.58 1.14 -19.87
CA PHE A 100 -2.42 1.69 -20.58
C PHE A 100 -2.37 1.28 -22.07
N ASP A 101 -3.11 0.24 -22.48
CA ASP A 101 -3.14 -0.21 -23.87
C ASP A 101 -4.15 0.56 -24.73
N VAL A 102 -5.08 1.29 -24.11
CA VAL A 102 -6.12 2.05 -24.80
C VAL A 102 -5.67 3.49 -25.02
N ASP A 103 -5.80 4.00 -26.24
CA ASP A 103 -5.55 5.40 -26.56
C ASP A 103 -6.72 6.28 -26.11
N LEU A 104 -6.71 6.67 -24.84
CA LEU A 104 -7.76 7.50 -24.22
C LEU A 104 -7.84 8.89 -24.86
N ILE A 105 -6.74 9.40 -25.41
CA ILE A 105 -6.70 10.71 -26.06
C ILE A 105 -7.48 10.65 -27.37
N ARG A 106 -7.28 9.58 -28.16
CA ARG A 106 -8.04 9.36 -29.40
C ARG A 106 -9.51 9.06 -29.15
N GLU A 107 -9.87 8.40 -28.05
CA GLU A 107 -11.29 8.20 -27.68
C GLU A 107 -11.95 9.53 -27.27
N ALA A 108 -11.19 10.40 -26.59
CA ALA A 108 -11.64 11.71 -26.17
C ALA A 108 -11.57 12.80 -27.25
N SER A 109 -10.94 12.53 -28.39
CA SER A 109 -10.73 13.48 -29.50
C SER A 109 -11.55 13.10 -30.73
N GLU A 110 -12.16 14.09 -31.39
CA GLU A 110 -12.91 13.87 -32.63
C GLU A 110 -11.98 14.00 -33.86
N ASN A 111 -10.99 14.88 -33.77
CA ASN A 111 -9.99 15.12 -34.81
C ASN A 111 -8.57 15.12 -34.23
N ARG A 112 -7.59 14.58 -34.99
CA ARG A 112 -6.17 14.53 -34.59
C ARG A 112 -5.60 15.88 -34.13
N GLY A 113 -6.11 16.99 -34.68
CA GLY A 113 -5.70 18.36 -34.33
C GLY A 113 -6.28 18.92 -33.02
N ASP A 114 -7.24 18.25 -32.38
CA ASP A 114 -7.93 18.77 -31.19
C ASP A 114 -6.98 18.91 -30.00
N ILE A 115 -5.92 18.11 -29.93
CA ILE A 115 -4.92 18.22 -28.85
C ILE A 115 -4.29 19.62 -28.85
N LEU A 116 -4.03 20.20 -30.02
CA LEU A 116 -3.48 21.55 -30.15
C LEU A 116 -4.56 22.63 -30.27
N GLN A 117 -5.66 22.33 -30.97
CA GLN A 117 -6.67 23.33 -31.29
C GLN A 117 -7.73 23.48 -30.20
N ASN A 118 -8.10 22.40 -29.51
CA ASN A 118 -9.21 22.38 -28.55
C ASN A 118 -8.94 21.41 -27.36
N PRO A 119 -7.83 21.56 -26.60
CA PRO A 119 -7.52 20.65 -25.49
C PRO A 119 -8.62 20.62 -24.42
N GLU A 120 -9.38 21.71 -24.26
CA GLU A 120 -10.54 21.80 -23.35
C GLU A 120 -11.65 20.78 -23.68
N ARG A 121 -11.85 20.43 -24.95
CA ARG A 121 -12.83 19.39 -25.33
C ARG A 121 -12.41 18.02 -24.83
N ILE A 122 -11.11 17.71 -24.95
CA ILE A 122 -10.52 16.47 -24.47
C ILE A 122 -10.63 16.41 -22.95
N ILE A 123 -10.32 17.50 -22.25
CA ILE A 123 -10.46 17.60 -20.79
C ILE A 123 -11.89 17.34 -20.36
N LYS A 124 -12.87 18.00 -20.99
CA LYS A 124 -14.29 17.87 -20.64
C LYS A 124 -14.80 16.45 -20.87
N LYS A 125 -14.39 15.81 -21.98
CA LYS A 125 -14.78 14.42 -22.27
C LYS A 125 -14.13 13.43 -21.30
N LEU A 126 -12.85 13.64 -20.95
CA LEU A 126 -12.20 12.91 -19.87
C LEU A 126 -12.93 13.11 -18.54
N GLU A 127 -13.39 14.32 -18.23
CA GLU A 127 -14.14 14.61 -17.01
C GLU A 127 -15.50 13.91 -16.99
N GLU A 128 -16.20 13.87 -18.12
CA GLU A 128 -17.46 13.13 -18.28
C GLU A 128 -17.25 11.62 -18.12
N ASP A 129 -16.21 11.04 -18.71
CA ASP A 129 -15.84 9.63 -18.54
C ASP A 129 -15.37 9.34 -17.10
N LEU A 130 -14.63 10.28 -16.50
CA LEU A 130 -14.26 10.32 -15.08
C LEU A 130 -15.48 10.50 -14.16
N LEU A 131 -16.67 10.79 -14.66
CA LEU A 131 -17.88 10.89 -13.83
C LEU A 131 -18.82 9.71 -14.05
N GLN A 132 -18.86 9.15 -15.26
CA GLN A 132 -19.80 8.09 -15.62
C GLN A 132 -19.30 6.68 -15.27
N ASN A 133 -18.03 6.36 -15.51
CA ASN A 133 -17.65 4.95 -15.69
C ASN A 133 -17.14 4.19 -14.45
N HIS A 134 -17.11 4.79 -13.26
CA HIS A 134 -16.62 4.16 -12.01
C HIS A 134 -15.19 3.57 -12.02
N GLN A 135 -14.53 3.43 -13.19
CA GLN A 135 -13.11 3.14 -13.43
C GLN A 135 -12.20 4.38 -13.29
N ILE A 136 -12.79 5.44 -12.73
CA ILE A 136 -12.36 6.83 -12.49
C ILE A 136 -11.09 6.93 -11.61
N ARG A 137 -10.58 5.82 -11.08
CA ARG A 137 -9.49 5.82 -10.10
C ARG A 137 -8.13 5.45 -10.65
N ALA A 138 -8.04 5.07 -11.93
CA ALA A 138 -6.76 4.78 -12.54
C ALA A 138 -5.85 6.02 -12.40
N PRO A 139 -4.68 5.89 -11.73
CA PRO A 139 -3.80 7.04 -11.52
C PRO A 139 -3.41 7.76 -12.82
N LEU A 140 -3.34 7.01 -13.93
CA LEU A 140 -3.11 7.53 -15.28
C LEU A 140 -4.11 8.63 -15.67
N ILE A 141 -5.42 8.40 -15.56
CA ILE A 141 -6.44 9.34 -16.04
C ILE A 141 -6.39 10.65 -15.23
N ARG A 142 -6.10 10.56 -13.93
CA ARG A 142 -5.95 11.74 -13.06
C ARG A 142 -4.74 12.58 -13.46
N ILE A 143 -3.62 11.95 -13.78
CA ILE A 143 -2.41 12.65 -14.22
C ILE A 143 -2.65 13.23 -15.61
N LEU A 144 -3.24 12.47 -16.52
CA LEU A 144 -3.56 12.91 -17.88
C LEU A 144 -4.43 14.17 -17.85
N HIS A 145 -5.46 14.18 -17.02
CA HIS A 145 -6.31 15.36 -16.81
C HIS A 145 -5.51 16.56 -16.26
N ALA A 146 -4.68 16.37 -15.24
CA ALA A 146 -3.88 17.46 -14.65
C ALA A 146 -2.84 18.04 -15.65
N VAL A 147 -2.20 17.16 -16.44
CA VAL A 147 -1.27 17.54 -17.50
C VAL A 147 -2.00 18.32 -18.59
N LEU A 148 -3.14 17.81 -19.08
CA LEU A 148 -3.95 18.48 -20.10
C LEU A 148 -4.50 19.82 -19.63
N GLN A 149 -4.92 19.95 -18.36
CA GLN A 149 -5.37 21.22 -17.79
C GLN A 149 -4.25 22.27 -17.77
N ARG A 150 -3.05 21.88 -17.32
CA ARG A 150 -1.87 22.77 -17.38
C ARG A 150 -1.54 23.16 -18.80
N TYR A 151 -1.56 22.20 -19.71
CA TYR A 151 -1.33 22.42 -21.13
C TYR A 151 -2.34 23.40 -21.74
N ALA A 152 -3.65 23.23 -21.45
CA ALA A 152 -4.69 24.12 -21.93
C ALA A 152 -4.50 25.55 -21.42
N ALA A 153 -4.08 25.73 -20.16
CA ALA A 153 -3.81 27.04 -19.58
C ALA A 153 -2.59 27.75 -20.19
N MET A 154 -1.66 27.01 -20.80
CA MET A 154 -0.44 27.55 -21.42
C MET A 154 -0.60 27.85 -22.92
N LYS A 155 -1.67 27.35 -23.55
CA LYS A 155 -1.90 27.45 -25.00
C LYS A 155 -1.97 28.90 -25.52
N ASP A 156 -2.45 29.84 -24.70
CA ASP A 156 -2.60 31.25 -25.07
C ASP A 156 -1.30 32.09 -24.88
N VAL A 157 -0.18 31.45 -24.53
CA VAL A 157 1.12 32.12 -24.39
C VAL A 157 1.91 32.01 -25.69
N ASP A 158 2.34 33.16 -26.25
CA ASP A 158 3.04 33.27 -27.55
C ASP A 158 4.34 32.44 -27.68
N SER A 159 4.88 31.91 -26.58
CA SER A 159 6.12 31.11 -26.52
C SER A 159 5.92 29.60 -26.36
N PHE A 160 4.70 29.11 -26.58
CA PHE A 160 4.31 27.72 -26.37
C PHE A 160 5.17 26.70 -27.17
N ASN A 161 5.73 25.70 -26.48
CA ASN A 161 6.58 24.68 -27.10
C ASN A 161 6.36 23.27 -26.52
N VAL A 162 7.03 22.25 -27.09
CA VAL A 162 6.97 20.85 -26.63
C VAL A 162 7.59 20.68 -25.23
N GLN A 163 8.50 21.56 -24.82
CA GLN A 163 9.15 21.51 -23.51
C GLN A 163 8.16 21.81 -22.38
N ASP A 164 7.27 22.78 -22.55
CA ASP A 164 6.23 23.12 -21.56
C ASP A 164 5.33 21.91 -21.27
N LEU A 165 5.00 21.13 -22.30
CA LEU A 165 4.24 19.89 -22.18
C LEU A 165 5.03 18.80 -21.45
N SER A 166 6.31 18.61 -21.81
CA SER A 166 7.19 17.66 -21.12
C SER A 166 7.34 17.99 -19.64
N ASP A 167 7.49 19.28 -19.28
CA ASP A 167 7.60 19.74 -17.91
C ASP A 167 6.28 19.50 -17.13
N ALA A 168 5.14 19.71 -17.78
CA ALA A 168 3.84 19.40 -17.19
C ALA A 168 3.68 17.89 -16.90
N ILE A 169 4.11 17.04 -17.83
CA ILE A 169 4.11 15.57 -17.68
C ILE A 169 5.02 15.15 -16.52
N GLU A 170 6.26 15.64 -16.49
CA GLU A 170 7.23 15.28 -15.46
C GLU A 170 6.72 15.67 -14.07
N SER A 171 6.20 16.89 -13.92
CA SER A 171 5.59 17.34 -12.67
C SER A 171 4.37 16.50 -12.25
N GLY A 172 3.62 15.97 -13.21
CA GLY A 172 2.53 15.03 -12.97
C GLY A 172 3.02 13.67 -12.44
N ILE A 173 4.10 13.15 -13.02
CA ILE A 173 4.76 11.91 -12.60
C ILE A 173 5.36 12.05 -11.19
N GLU A 174 6.08 13.14 -10.91
CA GLU A 174 6.62 13.42 -9.57
C GLU A 174 5.51 13.51 -8.50
N THR A 175 4.35 14.02 -8.89
CA THR A 175 3.19 14.10 -7.99
C THR A 175 2.60 12.71 -7.72
N LEU A 176 2.58 11.82 -8.72
CA LEU A 176 2.19 10.43 -8.55
C LEU A 176 3.12 9.70 -7.58
N ASP A 177 4.43 9.84 -7.79
CA ASP A 177 5.45 9.17 -6.97
C ASP A 177 5.38 9.62 -5.51
N ARG A 178 5.34 10.94 -5.26
CA ARG A 178 5.15 11.50 -3.90
C ARG A 178 3.87 10.99 -3.23
N ARG A 179 2.80 10.81 -4.00
CA ARG A 179 1.55 10.28 -3.46
C ARG A 179 1.66 8.79 -3.11
N GLN A 180 2.26 7.97 -3.98
CA GLN A 180 2.52 6.56 -3.69
C GLN A 180 3.38 6.43 -2.43
N GLU A 181 4.39 7.27 -2.30
CA GLU A 181 5.27 7.30 -1.13
C GLU A 181 4.53 7.68 0.16
N ALA A 182 3.70 8.73 0.13
CA ALA A 182 2.87 9.13 1.26
C ALA A 182 1.87 8.03 1.65
N GLU A 183 1.25 7.40 0.67
CA GLU A 183 0.28 6.33 0.88
C GLU A 183 0.91 5.02 1.39
N ASN A 184 2.22 4.82 1.20
CA ASN A 184 2.99 3.69 1.72
C ASN A 184 3.55 3.93 3.14
N SER A 185 3.40 5.13 3.69
CA SER A 185 3.94 5.50 5.01
C SER A 185 3.47 4.58 6.14
N MET A 186 2.19 4.23 6.19
CA MET A 186 1.64 3.32 7.20
C MET A 186 2.25 1.92 7.09
N ILE A 187 2.50 1.42 5.88
CA ILE A 187 3.12 0.10 5.67
C ILE A 187 4.56 0.11 6.19
N ARG A 188 5.33 1.17 5.88
CA ARG A 188 6.69 1.34 6.42
C ARG A 188 6.71 1.41 7.94
N TYR A 189 5.76 2.15 8.52
CA TYR A 189 5.61 2.24 9.96
C TYR A 189 5.38 0.86 10.57
N LEU A 190 4.50 0.04 9.99
CA LEU A 190 4.23 -1.32 10.47
C LEU A 190 5.46 -2.22 10.40
N ILE A 191 6.18 -2.21 9.27
CA ILE A 191 7.41 -2.99 9.09
C ILE A 191 8.47 -2.60 10.14
N TRP A 192 8.54 -1.32 10.51
CA TRP A 192 9.44 -0.86 11.56
C TRP A 192 8.95 -1.18 12.98
N ALA A 193 7.63 -1.12 13.21
CA ALA A 193 7.03 -1.30 14.53
C ALA A 193 7.09 -2.77 15.00
N ILE A 194 6.89 -3.73 14.09
CA ILE A 194 6.83 -5.16 14.42
C ILE A 194 8.12 -5.65 15.13
N PRO A 195 9.34 -5.41 14.59
CA PRO A 195 10.59 -5.74 15.30
C PRO A 195 10.71 -5.07 16.68
N SER A 196 10.22 -3.84 16.81
CA SER A 196 10.26 -3.10 18.07
C SER A 196 9.35 -3.75 19.14
N ILE A 197 8.21 -4.30 18.73
CA ILE A 197 7.32 -5.08 19.61
C ILE A 197 7.99 -6.39 20.03
N GLY A 198 8.69 -7.07 19.13
CA GLY A 198 9.50 -8.25 19.47
C GLY A 198 10.62 -7.93 20.47
N PHE A 199 11.27 -6.78 20.31
CA PHE A 199 12.27 -6.31 21.26
C PHE A 199 11.65 -5.99 22.63
N LEU A 200 10.44 -5.42 22.67
CA LEU A 200 9.71 -5.20 23.92
C LEU A 200 9.46 -6.52 24.67
N GLY A 201 9.09 -7.58 23.96
CA GLY A 201 8.94 -8.92 24.54
C GLY A 201 10.25 -9.49 25.06
N THR A 202 11.37 -9.23 24.39
CA THR A 202 12.71 -9.57 24.89
C THR A 202 13.04 -8.85 26.18
N VAL A 203 12.81 -7.54 26.24
CA VAL A 203 13.03 -6.74 27.45
C VAL A 203 12.17 -7.28 28.60
N ARG A 204 10.91 -7.64 28.34
CA ARG A 204 10.03 -8.27 29.34
C ARG A 204 10.58 -9.61 29.81
N GLY A 205 10.92 -10.52 28.89
CA GLY A 205 11.37 -11.87 29.22
C GLY A 205 12.71 -11.89 29.95
N ILE A 206 13.67 -11.04 29.54
CA ILE A 206 14.95 -10.89 30.23
C ILE A 206 14.74 -10.25 31.61
N GLY A 207 13.92 -9.20 31.72
CA GLY A 207 13.62 -8.58 33.00
C GLY A 207 13.00 -9.58 33.99
N GLN A 208 12.10 -10.43 33.51
CA GLN A 208 11.51 -11.51 34.30
C GLN A 208 12.55 -12.57 34.68
N ALA A 209 13.41 -12.99 33.75
CA ALA A 209 14.48 -13.95 34.01
C ALA A 209 15.45 -13.45 35.09
N LEU A 210 15.82 -12.16 35.04
CA LEU A 210 16.71 -11.54 36.02
C LEU A 210 16.08 -11.46 37.41
N SER A 211 14.76 -11.29 37.51
CA SER A 211 14.06 -11.31 38.81
C SER A 211 14.12 -12.67 39.50
N LEU A 212 14.39 -13.74 38.74
CA LEU A 212 14.51 -15.13 39.21
C LEU A 212 15.98 -15.55 39.42
N ALA A 213 16.92 -14.60 39.41
CA ALA A 213 18.35 -14.91 39.53
C ALA A 213 18.72 -15.59 40.84
N ASP A 214 18.15 -15.14 41.97
CA ASP A 214 18.46 -15.72 43.28
C ASP A 214 17.97 -17.17 43.40
N GLU A 215 16.80 -17.48 42.82
CA GLU A 215 16.24 -18.83 42.79
C GLU A 215 17.06 -19.76 41.88
N ALA A 216 17.58 -19.24 40.76
CA ALA A 216 18.50 -19.95 39.90
C ALA A 216 19.83 -20.27 40.60
N LEU A 217 20.37 -19.33 41.39
CA LEU A 217 21.57 -19.56 42.22
C LEU A 217 21.33 -20.60 43.32
N ALA A 218 20.10 -20.71 43.82
CA ALA A 218 19.68 -21.75 44.76
C ALA A 218 19.47 -23.13 44.10
N GLY A 219 19.67 -23.24 42.78
CA GLY A 219 19.60 -24.49 42.03
C GLY A 219 18.31 -24.70 41.22
N ASN A 220 17.32 -23.80 41.30
CA ASN A 220 16.10 -23.86 40.51
C ASN A 220 16.16 -22.91 39.31
N ILE A 221 16.70 -23.39 38.19
CA ILE A 221 16.87 -22.62 36.95
C ILE A 221 15.65 -22.63 36.01
N ALA A 222 14.61 -23.40 36.33
CA ALA A 222 13.50 -23.66 35.41
C ALA A 222 12.75 -22.36 35.05
N GLY A 223 12.38 -21.55 36.05
CA GLY A 223 11.66 -20.30 35.81
C GLY A 223 12.47 -19.25 35.04
N MET A 224 13.79 -19.20 35.26
CA MET A 224 14.70 -18.34 34.48
C MET A 224 14.75 -18.79 33.01
N THR A 225 14.87 -20.10 32.77
CA THR A 225 14.94 -20.67 31.42
C THR A 225 13.66 -20.42 30.63
N ASP A 226 12.50 -20.58 31.26
CA ASP A 226 11.20 -20.29 30.64
C ASP A 226 11.06 -18.81 30.26
N SER A 227 11.47 -17.91 31.16
CA SER A 227 11.43 -16.46 30.93
C SER A 227 12.36 -16.03 29.78
N LEU A 228 13.52 -16.68 29.68
CA LEU A 228 14.45 -16.45 28.57
C LEU A 228 13.91 -17.02 27.24
N GLY A 229 13.16 -18.13 27.30
CA GLY A 229 12.45 -18.69 26.16
C GLY A 229 11.44 -17.69 25.56
N VAL A 230 10.65 -17.04 26.41
CA VAL A 230 9.72 -15.97 26.00
C VAL A 230 10.47 -14.83 25.28
N ALA A 231 11.61 -14.40 25.81
CA ALA A 231 12.41 -13.34 25.21
C ALA A 231 12.85 -13.70 23.77
N PHE A 232 13.47 -14.88 23.59
CA PHE A 232 13.93 -15.32 22.28
C PHE A 232 12.79 -15.55 21.30
N ASN A 233 11.69 -16.17 21.74
CA ASN A 233 10.53 -16.46 20.89
C ASN A 233 9.88 -15.17 20.37
N SER A 234 9.73 -14.15 21.22
CA SER A 234 9.13 -12.88 20.84
C SER A 234 9.90 -12.19 19.71
N THR A 235 11.23 -12.12 19.83
CA THR A 235 12.07 -11.53 18.77
C THR A 235 12.09 -12.38 17.51
N LEU A 236 12.21 -13.70 17.64
CA LEU A 236 12.24 -14.60 16.49
C LEU A 236 10.98 -14.45 15.63
N VAL A 237 9.81 -14.49 16.25
CA VAL A 237 8.51 -14.40 15.56
C VAL A 237 8.33 -13.01 14.95
N ALA A 238 8.64 -11.94 15.69
CA ALA A 238 8.53 -10.58 15.19
C ALA A 238 9.42 -10.34 13.97
N LEU A 239 10.68 -10.79 14.01
CA LEU A 239 11.60 -10.65 12.88
C LEU A 239 11.13 -11.45 11.67
N LEU A 240 10.67 -12.68 11.86
CA LEU A 240 10.16 -13.50 10.77
C LEU A 240 8.96 -12.83 10.08
N ILE A 241 8.00 -12.34 10.86
CA ILE A 241 6.83 -11.62 10.37
C ILE A 241 7.26 -10.35 9.62
N SER A 242 8.20 -9.58 10.19
CA SER A 242 8.71 -8.36 9.59
C SER A 242 9.41 -8.61 8.24
N ILE A 243 10.18 -9.68 8.12
CA ILE A 243 10.86 -10.07 6.87
C ILE A 243 9.83 -10.40 5.79
N VAL A 244 8.82 -11.19 6.14
CA VAL A 244 7.73 -11.55 5.21
C VAL A 244 6.99 -10.30 4.74
N LEU A 245 6.65 -9.40 5.66
CA LEU A 245 5.92 -8.17 5.32
C LEU A 245 6.79 -7.23 4.46
N MET A 246 8.07 -7.10 4.78
CA MET A 246 9.03 -6.31 3.98
C MET A 246 9.19 -6.87 2.57
N PHE A 247 9.22 -8.20 2.41
CA PHE A 247 9.26 -8.83 1.09
C PHE A 247 8.04 -8.43 0.24
N PHE A 248 6.83 -8.54 0.79
CA PHE A 248 5.63 -8.12 0.07
C PHE A 248 5.62 -6.62 -0.23
N PHE A 249 6.09 -5.79 0.70
CA PHE A 249 6.20 -4.35 0.47
C PHE A 249 7.18 -4.03 -0.66
N HIS A 250 8.32 -4.71 -0.73
CA HIS A 250 9.26 -4.58 -1.84
C HIS A 250 8.62 -4.97 -3.19
N GLN A 251 7.81 -6.02 -3.21
CA GLN A 251 7.07 -6.40 -4.43
C GLN A 251 6.07 -5.33 -4.86
N LEU A 252 5.39 -4.67 -3.90
CA LEU A 252 4.52 -3.53 -4.20
C LEU A 252 5.31 -2.35 -4.77
N GLN A 253 6.47 -2.01 -4.22
CA GLN A 253 7.32 -0.94 -4.76
C GLN A 253 7.70 -1.20 -6.22
N ARG A 254 8.10 -2.44 -6.55
CA ARG A 254 8.38 -2.81 -7.94
C ARG A 254 7.19 -2.63 -8.88
N LEU A 255 5.97 -2.91 -8.41
CA LEU A 255 4.75 -2.68 -9.20
C LEU A 255 4.48 -1.18 -9.39
N GLN A 256 4.73 -0.37 -8.35
CA GLN A 256 4.59 1.09 -8.39
C GLN A 256 5.59 1.72 -9.36
N ASP A 257 6.86 1.32 -9.31
CA ASP A 257 7.91 1.77 -10.24
C ASP A 257 7.54 1.43 -11.69
N GLY A 258 7.03 0.21 -11.93
CA GLY A 258 6.54 -0.20 -13.25
C GLY A 258 5.38 0.67 -13.73
N GLN A 259 4.44 0.99 -12.84
CA GLN A 259 3.31 1.86 -13.17
C GLN A 259 3.76 3.28 -13.56
N VAL A 260 4.79 3.82 -12.88
CA VAL A 260 5.38 5.13 -13.22
C VAL A 260 5.99 5.09 -14.63
N LEU A 261 6.74 4.03 -14.95
CA LEU A 261 7.34 3.86 -16.27
C LEU A 261 6.29 3.71 -17.38
N ASP A 262 5.26 2.89 -17.14
CA ASP A 262 4.14 2.70 -18.08
C ASP A 262 3.39 4.02 -18.33
N THR A 263 3.22 4.83 -17.27
CA THR A 263 2.61 6.16 -17.35
C THR A 263 3.44 7.11 -18.21
N ARG A 264 4.76 7.13 -18.02
CA ARG A 264 5.67 7.96 -18.83
C ARG A 264 5.62 7.57 -20.31
N THR A 265 5.73 6.27 -20.57
CA THR A 265 5.67 5.71 -21.93
C THR A 265 4.36 6.05 -22.63
N TYR A 266 3.24 6.03 -21.89
CA TYR A 266 1.94 6.44 -22.39
C TYR A 266 1.93 7.90 -22.86
N PHE A 267 2.44 8.82 -22.04
CA PHE A 267 2.50 10.24 -22.39
C PHE A 267 3.43 10.52 -23.58
N ASP A 268 4.59 9.88 -23.62
CA ASP A 268 5.54 10.02 -24.73
C ASP A 268 4.89 9.61 -26.06
N LYS A 269 4.19 8.47 -26.05
CA LYS A 269 3.55 7.88 -27.23
C LYS A 269 2.32 8.66 -27.71
N TYR A 270 1.42 9.00 -26.80
CA TYR A 270 0.09 9.50 -27.16
C TYR A 270 -0.08 11.02 -27.00
N LEU A 271 0.85 11.71 -26.34
CA LEU A 271 0.77 13.16 -26.12
C LEU A 271 1.97 13.90 -26.73
N ILE A 272 3.21 13.56 -26.36
CA ILE A 272 4.40 14.29 -26.83
C ILE A 272 4.61 14.11 -28.34
N ALA A 273 4.67 12.87 -28.83
CA ALA A 273 4.95 12.62 -30.25
C ALA A 273 3.91 13.27 -31.19
N PRO A 274 2.59 13.16 -30.95
CA PRO A 274 1.58 13.83 -31.78
C PRO A 274 1.64 15.36 -31.74
N VAL A 275 1.90 15.95 -30.57
CA VAL A 275 2.00 17.42 -30.42
C VAL A 275 3.23 17.96 -31.13
N ALA A 276 4.38 17.28 -30.99
CA ALA A 276 5.62 17.66 -31.68
C ALA A 276 5.48 17.62 -33.20
N GLU A 277 4.84 16.57 -33.74
CA GLU A 277 4.60 16.44 -35.19
C GLU A 277 3.73 17.60 -35.71
N GLN A 278 2.62 17.89 -35.04
CA GLN A 278 1.68 18.94 -35.45
C GLN A 278 2.27 20.35 -35.34
N LEU A 279 3.06 20.63 -34.30
CA LEU A 279 3.77 21.91 -34.18
C LEU A 279 4.79 22.10 -35.31
N SER A 280 5.52 21.03 -35.66
CA SER A 280 6.48 21.07 -36.78
C SER A 280 5.79 21.29 -38.13
N ALA A 281 4.61 20.69 -38.35
CA ALA A 281 3.81 20.89 -39.56
C ALA A 281 3.30 22.32 -39.67
N LYS A 282 2.76 22.89 -38.59
CA LYS A 282 2.27 24.28 -38.53
C LYS A 282 3.37 25.30 -38.84
N GLN A 283 4.60 25.06 -38.36
CA GLN A 283 5.76 25.90 -38.67
C GLN A 283 6.21 25.80 -40.13
N ARG A 284 6.03 24.65 -40.80
CA ARG A 284 6.33 24.48 -42.23
C ARG A 284 5.32 25.22 -43.09
N GLU A 285 4.04 25.15 -42.75
CA GLU A 285 2.97 25.87 -43.47
C GLU A 285 3.12 27.40 -43.37
N GLN A 286 3.55 27.93 -42.23
CA GLN A 286 3.80 29.37 -42.07
C GLN A 286 5.03 29.89 -42.84
N LYS A 287 5.93 29.01 -43.28
CA LYS A 287 7.13 29.36 -44.06
C LYS A 287 6.95 29.18 -45.57
N SER A 288 5.86 28.55 -46.01
CA SER A 288 5.50 28.37 -47.42
C SER A 288 4.59 29.48 -47.92
#